data_AF-A0A7S1FVD1-F1
#
_entry.id   AF-A0A7S1FVD1-F1
#
_cell.length_a   1.000
_cell.length_b   1.000
_cell.length_c   1.000
_cell.angle_alpha   90.00
_cell.angle_beta   90.00
_cell.angle_gamma   90.00
#
_symmetry.space_group_name_H-M   'P 1'
#
loop_
_entity.id
_entity.type
_entity.pdbx_description
1 polymer ?
#
loop_
_entity_poly.entity_id
_entity_poly.type
_entity_poly.pdbx_seq_one_letter_code
_entity_poly.pdbx_strand_id
1 'polypeptide(L)'
;MKTFHIFSVFAISDRIAFSASYDKTNVRGSAKTNEKRQLQLNTEVKFTGACEFLNVVQAYENVYSNGKYELTKQLGLAEGAADDEIKTALNLKCASVTDKDAVTFSTISNRGYQFDQNYFDGGTEWNDKYDDNVAADTGRIPLFYDSVARRTQVNWPGYIPNFDDTSSCNLRTVMCCWVAECKGQYDPIDNSDVCVVDMERSPRSNHVAGGFTIYDGGKLSDKVYCNGFAWSNDPDHFTNRFKGNTLFYTSMYKHFYE
;
A
#
# COMPACT_ATOMS: atom_id res chain seq x y z
N MET A 1 3.44 13.81 11.66
CA MET A 1 2.21 13.46 12.42
C MET A 1 1.66 12.15 11.86
N LYS A 2 1.53 11.10 12.68
CA LYS A 2 1.14 9.74 12.25
C LYS A 2 -0.36 9.68 11.93
N THR A 3 -0.76 9.05 10.82
CA THR A 3 -2.17 8.66 10.60
C THR A 3 -2.31 7.19 10.93
N PHE A 4 -3.25 6.88 11.81
CA PHE A 4 -3.52 5.54 12.27
C PHE A 4 -4.86 5.06 11.72
N HIS A 5 -4.84 3.87 11.14
CA HIS A 5 -6.03 3.10 10.83
C HIS A 5 -6.25 2.14 11.99
N ILE A 6 -7.31 2.37 12.76
CA ILE A 6 -7.60 1.58 13.95
C ILE A 6 -7.82 0.11 13.59
N PHE A 7 -8.43 -0.17 12.43
CA PHE A 7 -8.54 -1.53 11.89
C PHE A 7 -7.17 -2.23 11.76
N SER A 8 -6.15 -1.53 11.27
CA SER A 8 -4.79 -2.07 11.15
C SER A 8 -4.15 -2.28 12.52
N VAL A 9 -4.40 -1.37 13.48
CA VAL A 9 -3.95 -1.51 14.88
C VAL A 9 -4.51 -2.79 15.51
N PHE A 10 -5.79 -3.09 15.28
CA PHE A 10 -6.45 -4.27 15.84
C PHE A 10 -6.13 -5.56 15.09
N ALA A 11 -6.02 -5.53 13.76
CA ALA A 11 -5.70 -6.70 12.94
C ALA A 11 -4.28 -7.26 13.16
N ILE A 12 -3.31 -6.39 13.45
CA ILE A 12 -1.93 -6.81 13.76
C ILE A 12 -1.90 -7.62 15.06
N SER A 13 -2.65 -7.20 16.08
CA SER A 13 -2.69 -7.93 17.34
C SER A 13 -3.43 -9.26 17.28
N ASP A 14 -4.46 -9.39 16.43
CA ASP A 14 -5.09 -10.70 16.19
C ASP A 14 -4.09 -11.70 15.57
N ARG A 15 -3.13 -11.24 14.74
CA ARG A 15 -2.03 -12.08 14.25
C ARG A 15 -1.04 -12.47 15.36
N ILE A 16 -0.71 -11.54 16.27
CA ILE A 16 0.18 -11.83 17.41
C ILE A 16 -0.47 -12.84 18.36
N ALA A 17 -1.76 -12.68 18.67
CA ALA A 17 -2.52 -13.62 19.49
C ALA A 17 -2.62 -15.02 18.83
N PHE A 18 -2.72 -15.08 17.50
CA PHE A 18 -2.68 -16.33 16.76
C PHE A 18 -1.29 -16.99 16.77
N SER A 19 -0.21 -16.20 16.78
CA SER A 19 1.17 -16.72 16.88
C SER A 19 1.51 -17.28 18.27
N ALA A 20 0.85 -16.80 19.33
CA ALA A 20 1.04 -17.28 20.69
C ALA A 20 0.15 -18.50 21.06
N SER A 21 -0.84 -18.84 20.22
CA SER A 21 -1.86 -19.85 20.50
C SER A 21 -1.89 -20.99 19.46
N TYR A 22 -0.76 -21.30 18.81
CA TYR A 22 -0.69 -22.46 17.90
C TYR A 22 -0.64 -23.79 18.68
N ASP A 23 -1.74 -24.11 19.37
CA ASP A 23 -2.04 -25.46 19.80
C ASP A 23 -2.58 -26.23 18.58
N LYS A 24 -1.85 -27.27 18.18
CA LYS A 24 -2.04 -27.99 16.90
C LYS A 24 -3.26 -28.91 16.86
N THR A 25 -4.14 -28.83 17.86
CA THR A 25 -5.22 -29.80 18.03
C THR A 25 -6.58 -29.12 18.24
N ASN A 26 -7.10 -28.41 17.22
CA ASN A 26 -8.55 -28.36 16.96
C ASN A 26 -8.88 -27.60 15.67
N VAL A 27 -8.95 -28.33 14.55
CA VAL A 27 -9.57 -27.85 13.31
C VAL A 27 -11.08 -28.04 13.42
N ARG A 28 -11.75 -27.24 14.27
CA ARG A 28 -13.19 -26.94 14.24
C ARG A 28 -13.61 -26.06 15.43
N GLY A 29 -13.76 -24.77 15.18
CA GLY A 29 -14.35 -23.79 16.09
C GLY A 29 -13.98 -22.39 15.61
N SER A 30 -14.87 -21.42 15.40
CA SER A 30 -16.24 -21.27 15.90
C SER A 30 -16.94 -20.22 15.04
N ALA A 31 -18.19 -20.42 14.68
CA ALA A 31 -19.00 -19.40 14.00
C ALA A 31 -19.06 -18.07 14.79
N LYS A 32 -18.79 -18.10 16.11
CA LYS A 32 -18.73 -16.91 16.98
C LYS A 32 -17.51 -16.01 16.73
N THR A 33 -16.38 -16.55 16.27
CA THR A 33 -15.22 -15.71 15.89
C THR A 33 -15.48 -14.99 14.56
N ASN A 34 -16.28 -15.58 13.68
CA ASN A 34 -16.69 -14.95 12.43
C ASN A 34 -17.72 -13.81 12.63
N GLU A 35 -18.61 -13.89 13.61
CA GLU A 35 -19.52 -12.77 13.96
C GLU A 35 -18.76 -11.55 14.53
N LYS A 36 -17.74 -11.76 15.37
CA LYS A 36 -16.88 -10.66 15.85
C LYS A 36 -16.05 -10.04 14.73
N ARG A 37 -15.59 -10.86 13.77
CA ARG A 37 -14.87 -10.41 12.56
C ARG A 37 -15.78 -9.64 11.60
N GLN A 38 -17.05 -10.02 11.49
CA GLN A 38 -18.09 -9.32 10.71
C GLN A 38 -18.47 -7.96 11.33
N LEU A 39 -18.50 -7.83 12.65
CA LEU A 39 -18.68 -6.54 13.32
C LEU A 39 -17.49 -5.59 13.10
N GLN A 40 -16.26 -6.10 13.06
CA GLN A 40 -15.05 -5.32 12.71
C GLN A 40 -14.95 -4.92 11.23
N LEU A 41 -15.73 -5.55 10.34
CA LEU A 41 -15.66 -5.31 8.89
C LEU A 41 -16.45 -4.07 8.43
N ASN A 42 -17.37 -3.55 9.24
CA ASN A 42 -18.37 -2.59 8.76
C ASN A 42 -18.12 -1.12 9.12
N THR A 43 -17.07 -0.76 9.87
CA THR A 43 -16.75 0.66 10.12
C THR A 43 -15.26 0.88 10.38
N GLU A 44 -14.62 1.62 9.49
CA GLU A 44 -13.20 1.99 9.58
C GLU A 44 -13.06 3.30 10.38
N VAL A 45 -12.50 3.24 11.60
CA VAL A 45 -12.17 4.44 12.37
C VAL A 45 -10.76 4.91 12.01
N LYS A 46 -10.61 6.18 11.62
CA LYS A 46 -9.34 6.81 11.23
C LYS A 46 -9.04 7.99 12.13
N PHE A 47 -7.77 8.18 12.48
CA PHE A 47 -7.34 9.39 13.15
C PHE A 47 -5.91 9.79 12.81
N THR A 48 -5.62 11.07 12.97
CA THR A 48 -4.31 11.68 12.79
C THR A 48 -3.80 12.17 14.14
N GLY A 49 -2.58 11.81 14.53
CA GLY A 49 -2.00 12.16 15.83
C GLY A 49 -1.16 11.03 16.39
N ALA A 50 -0.74 11.13 17.65
CA ALA A 50 -0.10 10.03 18.36
C ALA A 50 -1.13 8.94 18.71
N CYS A 51 -0.75 7.65 18.66
CA CYS A 51 -1.61 6.54 19.08
C CYS A 51 -1.68 6.50 20.61
N GLU A 52 -2.46 7.43 21.14
CA GLU A 52 -2.63 7.68 22.56
C GLU A 52 -4.12 7.68 22.88
N PHE A 53 -4.44 7.35 24.12
CA PHE A 53 -5.81 7.17 24.60
C PHE A 53 -6.77 8.28 24.20
N LEU A 54 -6.40 9.55 24.37
CA LEU A 54 -7.26 10.68 24.04
C LEU A 54 -7.59 10.74 22.55
N ASN A 55 -6.57 10.58 21.69
CA ASN A 55 -6.75 10.68 20.23
C ASN A 55 -7.58 9.52 19.69
N VAL A 56 -7.36 8.31 20.24
CA VAL A 56 -8.10 7.11 19.83
C VAL A 56 -9.54 7.16 20.31
N VAL A 57 -9.78 7.52 21.57
CA VAL A 57 -11.15 7.68 22.09
C VAL A 57 -11.89 8.73 21.28
N GLN A 58 -11.29 9.90 21.03
CA GLN A 58 -11.91 10.95 20.22
C GLN A 58 -12.27 10.46 18.80
N ALA A 59 -11.42 9.64 18.19
CA ALA A 59 -11.69 9.04 16.89
C ALA A 59 -12.94 8.14 16.92
N TYR A 60 -13.12 7.37 18.00
CA TYR A 60 -14.30 6.53 18.18
C TYR A 60 -15.55 7.36 18.48
N GLU A 61 -15.46 8.41 19.29
CA GLU A 61 -16.61 9.30 19.56
C GLU A 61 -17.08 10.03 18.30
N ASN A 62 -16.19 10.26 17.33
CA ASN A 62 -16.56 10.85 16.04
C ASN A 62 -17.34 9.88 15.14
N VAL A 63 -17.26 8.57 15.41
CA VAL A 63 -17.89 7.52 14.58
C VAL A 63 -19.08 6.87 15.28
N TYR A 64 -19.04 6.76 16.62
CA TYR A 64 -20.03 6.08 17.44
C TYR A 64 -20.57 7.02 18.51
N SER A 65 -21.86 6.87 18.83
CA SER A 65 -22.53 7.63 19.90
C SER A 65 -22.01 7.32 21.31
N ASN A 66 -21.29 6.21 21.49
CA ASN A 66 -20.58 5.87 22.71
C ASN A 66 -19.21 5.26 22.34
N GLY A 67 -18.31 6.13 21.89
CA GLY A 67 -17.04 5.74 21.31
C GLY A 67 -16.15 4.97 22.27
N LYS A 68 -16.06 5.41 23.53
CA LYS A 68 -15.29 4.71 24.57
C LYS A 68 -15.83 3.31 24.85
N TYR A 69 -17.15 3.13 24.87
CA TYR A 69 -17.75 1.80 25.03
C TYR A 69 -17.37 0.86 23.87
N GLU A 70 -17.51 1.33 22.63
CA GLU A 70 -17.15 0.54 21.45
C GLU A 70 -15.64 0.22 21.41
N LEU A 71 -14.77 1.18 21.75
CA LEU A 71 -13.33 0.94 21.88
C LEU A 71 -13.03 -0.13 22.93
N THR A 72 -13.67 -0.06 24.11
CA THR A 72 -13.49 -1.02 25.21
C THR A 72 -13.85 -2.43 24.76
N LYS A 73 -14.99 -2.57 24.07
CA LYS A 73 -15.46 -3.84 23.51
C LYS A 73 -14.50 -4.38 22.43
N GLN A 74 -13.97 -3.51 21.57
CA GLN A 74 -13.02 -3.89 20.52
C GLN A 74 -11.63 -4.28 21.08
N LEU A 75 -11.24 -3.70 22.21
CA LEU A 75 -10.07 -4.13 22.98
C LEU A 75 -10.30 -5.48 23.70
N GLY A 76 -11.52 -6.01 23.69
CA GLY A 76 -11.87 -7.26 24.36
C GLY A 76 -11.98 -7.13 25.89
N LEU A 77 -12.15 -5.90 26.39
CA LEU A 77 -12.30 -5.61 27.81
C LEU A 77 -13.76 -5.69 28.24
N ALA A 78 -13.99 -5.84 29.54
CA ALA A 78 -15.34 -5.84 30.12
C ALA A 78 -15.99 -4.45 30.01
N GLU A 79 -17.32 -4.43 29.93
CA GLU A 79 -18.07 -3.18 30.02
C GLU A 79 -17.81 -2.48 31.35
N GLY A 80 -17.46 -1.19 31.30
CA GLY A 80 -17.07 -0.42 32.49
C GLY A 80 -15.60 -0.59 32.92
N ALA A 81 -14.74 -1.18 32.08
CA ALA A 81 -13.30 -1.22 32.32
C ALA A 81 -12.74 0.18 32.65
N ALA A 82 -11.80 0.22 33.59
CA ALA A 82 -11.20 1.48 34.03
C ALA A 82 -10.34 2.09 32.91
N ASP A 83 -10.23 3.42 32.88
CA ASP A 83 -9.45 4.14 31.87
C ASP A 83 -8.00 3.65 31.79
N ASP A 84 -7.40 3.26 32.90
CA ASP A 84 -6.03 2.76 32.93
C ASP A 84 -5.89 1.35 32.34
N GLU A 85 -6.92 0.52 32.45
CA GLU A 85 -6.97 -0.79 31.77
C GLU A 85 -7.11 -0.61 30.25
N ILE A 86 -7.99 0.30 29.83
CA ILE A 86 -8.19 0.64 28.42
C ILE A 86 -6.91 1.26 27.84
N LYS A 87 -6.26 2.19 28.56
CA LYS A 87 -4.96 2.77 28.17
C LYS A 87 -3.89 1.70 28.03
N THR A 88 -3.80 0.75 28.97
CA THR A 88 -2.80 -0.31 28.93
C THR A 88 -3.00 -1.22 27.73
N ALA A 89 -4.24 -1.68 27.51
CA ALA A 89 -4.59 -2.49 26.34
C ALA A 89 -4.34 -1.74 25.03
N LEU A 90 -4.70 -0.45 24.98
CA LEU A 90 -4.46 0.39 23.82
C LEU A 90 -2.97 0.61 23.55
N ASN A 91 -2.17 0.92 24.57
CA ASN A 91 -0.73 1.13 24.42
C ASN A 91 -0.05 -0.14 23.91
N LEU A 92 -0.45 -1.32 24.38
CA LEU A 92 0.02 -2.60 23.83
C LEU A 92 -0.34 -2.75 22.35
N LYS A 93 -1.57 -2.38 21.96
CA LYS A 93 -2.00 -2.41 20.55
C LYS A 93 -1.24 -1.40 19.70
N CYS A 94 -1.12 -0.15 20.15
CA CYS A 94 -0.37 0.91 19.49
C CYS A 94 1.12 0.56 19.35
N ALA A 95 1.72 -0.05 20.37
CA ALA A 95 3.10 -0.53 20.34
C ALA A 95 3.28 -1.75 19.42
N SER A 96 2.24 -2.57 19.22
CA SER A 96 2.27 -3.68 18.28
C SER A 96 2.24 -3.26 16.81
N VAL A 97 1.81 -2.03 16.51
CA VAL A 97 1.91 -1.43 15.17
C VAL A 97 3.34 -0.98 14.92
N THR A 98 4.22 -1.96 14.70
CA THR A 98 5.61 -1.74 14.32
C THR A 98 5.77 -1.92 12.82
N ASP A 99 6.73 -1.20 12.23
CA ASP A 99 7.13 -1.40 10.82
C ASP A 99 7.75 -2.80 10.58
N LYS A 100 7.91 -3.64 11.62
CA LYS A 100 8.49 -4.99 11.54
C LYS A 100 7.62 -6.00 10.80
N ASP A 101 6.32 -5.74 10.69
CA ASP A 101 5.39 -6.58 9.93
C ASP A 101 5.21 -6.12 8.47
N ALA A 102 6.00 -5.12 8.04
CA ALA A 102 5.94 -4.65 6.67
C ALA A 102 6.39 -5.75 5.70
N VAL A 103 5.61 -5.93 4.64
CA VAL A 103 5.93 -6.89 3.58
C VAL A 103 6.91 -6.26 2.60
N THR A 104 7.82 -7.06 2.07
CA THR A 104 8.78 -6.59 1.08
C THR A 104 8.09 -6.44 -0.28
N PHE A 105 8.37 -5.35 -0.99
CA PHE A 105 7.77 -5.05 -2.31
C PHE A 105 7.96 -6.21 -3.31
N SER A 106 9.12 -6.87 -3.31
CA SER A 106 9.42 -7.99 -4.20
C SER A 106 8.47 -9.18 -4.08
N THR A 107 7.72 -9.30 -2.98
CA THR A 107 6.72 -10.37 -2.79
C THR A 107 5.50 -10.22 -3.71
N ILE A 108 5.28 -9.02 -4.28
CA ILE A 108 4.18 -8.71 -5.19
C ILE A 108 4.34 -9.53 -6.47
N SER A 109 5.42 -9.29 -7.22
CA SER A 109 5.76 -10.09 -8.41
C SER A 109 6.21 -11.50 -8.02
N ASN A 110 6.98 -11.62 -6.93
CA ASN A 110 7.69 -12.82 -6.51
C ASN A 110 8.55 -13.44 -7.63
N ARG A 111 9.11 -12.58 -8.50
CA ARG A 111 9.93 -12.96 -9.66
C ARG A 111 11.39 -12.50 -9.55
N GLY A 112 11.74 -11.89 -8.42
CA GLY A 112 13.09 -11.46 -8.09
C GLY A 112 13.45 -10.09 -8.65
N TYR A 113 14.62 -9.61 -8.21
CA TYR A 113 15.10 -8.25 -8.47
C TYR A 113 15.05 -7.84 -9.94
N GLN A 114 15.55 -8.69 -10.84
CA GLN A 114 15.67 -8.34 -12.25
C GLN A 114 14.30 -8.14 -12.91
N PHE A 115 13.29 -8.89 -12.49
CA PHE A 115 11.93 -8.68 -12.96
C PHE A 115 11.36 -7.35 -12.45
N ASP A 116 11.50 -7.07 -11.16
CA ASP A 116 11.00 -5.82 -10.58
C ASP A 116 11.69 -4.59 -11.20
N GLN A 117 13.00 -4.66 -11.40
CA GLN A 117 13.78 -3.62 -12.05
C GLN A 117 13.27 -3.37 -13.48
N ASN A 118 13.24 -4.42 -14.28
CA ASN A 118 12.83 -4.29 -15.67
C ASN A 118 11.35 -3.88 -15.80
N TYR A 119 10.51 -4.19 -14.82
CA TYR A 119 9.12 -3.72 -14.82
C TYR A 119 9.07 -2.19 -14.78
N PHE A 120 9.86 -1.56 -13.91
CA PHE A 120 9.93 -0.10 -13.83
C PHE A 120 10.79 0.55 -14.92
N ASP A 121 11.70 -0.20 -15.55
CA ASP A 121 12.45 0.26 -16.73
C ASP A 121 11.67 0.07 -18.05
N GLY A 122 10.49 -0.56 -18.00
CA GLY A 122 9.62 -0.75 -19.15
C GLY A 122 9.87 -2.02 -19.98
N GLY A 123 10.75 -2.93 -19.56
CA GLY A 123 11.20 -4.10 -20.34
C GLY A 123 10.85 -5.47 -19.76
N THR A 124 9.60 -5.70 -19.37
CA THR A 124 9.12 -7.02 -18.96
C THR A 124 7.93 -7.45 -19.78
N GLU A 125 7.61 -8.74 -19.76
CA GLU A 125 6.37 -9.25 -20.33
C GLU A 125 5.10 -8.57 -19.79
N TRP A 126 5.14 -7.93 -18.62
CA TRP A 126 4.03 -7.11 -18.15
C TRP A 126 3.89 -5.80 -18.94
N ASN A 127 4.99 -5.20 -19.38
CA ASN A 127 4.96 -3.97 -20.19
C ASN A 127 4.85 -4.25 -21.71
N ASP A 128 5.36 -5.40 -22.16
CA ASP A 128 5.56 -5.71 -23.58
C ASP A 128 4.42 -6.53 -24.20
N LYS A 129 3.69 -7.33 -23.41
CA LYS A 129 2.64 -8.21 -23.93
C LYS A 129 1.28 -7.52 -23.94
N TYR A 130 0.74 -7.33 -25.14
CA TYR A 130 -0.68 -7.09 -25.39
C TYR A 130 -1.33 -8.45 -25.70
N ASP A 131 -1.68 -9.24 -24.67
CA ASP A 131 -2.36 -10.53 -24.85
C ASP A 131 -3.54 -10.66 -23.88
N ASP A 132 -4.55 -11.44 -24.25
CA ASP A 132 -5.81 -11.65 -23.54
C ASP A 132 -5.63 -12.30 -22.15
N ASN A 133 -4.42 -12.75 -21.81
CA ASN A 133 -4.08 -13.46 -20.57
C ASN A 133 -3.38 -12.60 -19.50
N VAL A 134 -3.43 -11.25 -19.56
CA VAL A 134 -2.91 -10.37 -18.49
C VAL A 134 -3.40 -10.82 -17.11
N ALA A 135 -4.66 -11.28 -16.99
CA ALA A 135 -5.22 -11.76 -15.72
C ALA A 135 -4.52 -13.03 -15.17
N ALA A 136 -4.02 -13.91 -16.03
CA ALA A 136 -3.25 -15.08 -15.63
C ALA A 136 -1.81 -14.70 -15.23
N ASP A 137 -1.17 -13.84 -16.03
CA ASP A 137 0.23 -13.44 -15.84
C ASP A 137 0.41 -12.47 -14.65
N THR A 138 -0.64 -11.72 -14.31
CA THR A 138 -0.64 -10.68 -13.28
C THR A 138 -1.57 -10.99 -12.10
N GLY A 139 -2.18 -12.17 -12.04
CA GLY A 139 -3.18 -12.55 -11.02
C GLY A 139 -2.69 -12.43 -9.57
N ARG A 140 -1.39 -12.30 -9.33
CA ARG A 140 -0.82 -11.95 -8.02
C ARG A 140 -1.16 -10.54 -7.57
N ILE A 141 -1.29 -9.58 -8.48
CA ILE A 141 -1.58 -8.16 -8.19
C ILE A 141 -2.91 -8.00 -7.44
N PRO A 142 -4.07 -8.47 -7.96
CA PRO A 142 -5.33 -8.36 -7.22
C PRO A 142 -5.32 -9.17 -5.91
N LEU A 143 -4.71 -10.36 -5.91
CA LEU A 143 -4.59 -11.17 -4.69
C LEU A 143 -3.78 -10.45 -3.60
N PHE A 144 -2.67 -9.81 -3.98
CA PHE A 144 -1.83 -9.04 -3.07
C PHE A 144 -2.57 -7.80 -2.56
N TYR A 145 -3.31 -7.10 -3.43
CA TYR A 145 -4.13 -5.96 -3.02
C TYR A 145 -5.15 -6.35 -1.94
N ASP A 146 -5.97 -7.36 -2.21
CA ASP A 146 -7.06 -7.75 -1.30
C ASP A 146 -6.58 -8.41 0.00
N SER A 147 -5.51 -9.20 -0.09
CA SER A 147 -5.04 -10.00 1.04
C SER A 147 -3.98 -9.30 1.89
N VAL A 148 -3.23 -8.36 1.31
CA VAL A 148 -2.03 -7.79 1.94
C VAL A 148 -2.02 -6.26 1.93
N ALA A 149 -1.98 -5.63 0.75
CA ALA A 149 -1.67 -4.20 0.60
C ALA A 149 -2.69 -3.27 1.28
N ARG A 150 -3.95 -3.70 1.42
CA ARG A 150 -5.00 -2.94 2.11
C ARG A 150 -4.87 -2.92 3.63
N ARG A 151 -4.08 -3.82 4.21
CA ARG A 151 -4.05 -4.07 5.66
C ARG A 151 -2.65 -4.00 6.27
N THR A 152 -1.63 -4.05 5.42
CA THR A 152 -0.23 -4.18 5.83
C THR A 152 0.60 -3.15 5.09
N GLN A 153 1.58 -2.59 5.77
CA GLN A 153 2.57 -1.72 5.14
C GLN A 153 3.39 -2.53 4.13
N VAL A 154 3.62 -1.94 2.96
CA VAL A 154 4.53 -2.43 1.94
C VAL A 154 5.79 -1.58 1.99
N ASN A 155 6.93 -2.22 2.14
CA ASN A 155 8.22 -1.54 2.17
C ASN A 155 8.49 -0.84 0.84
N TRP A 156 9.17 0.30 0.93
CA TRP A 156 9.68 0.99 -0.25
C TRP A 156 10.71 0.11 -0.96
N PRO A 157 10.65 -0.04 -2.31
CA PRO A 157 11.59 -0.88 -3.05
C PRO A 157 12.92 -0.18 -3.29
N GLY A 158 13.60 0.27 -2.23
CA GLY A 158 14.91 0.94 -2.34
C GLY A 158 16.03 0.07 -2.92
N TYR A 159 15.78 -1.23 -3.11
CA TYR A 159 16.69 -2.15 -3.82
C TYR A 159 16.66 -1.99 -5.35
N ILE A 160 15.67 -1.26 -5.88
CA ILE A 160 15.54 -0.88 -7.30
C ILE A 160 16.24 0.47 -7.46
N PRO A 161 17.29 0.62 -8.29
CA PRO A 161 18.01 1.89 -8.47
C PRO A 161 17.15 3.12 -8.77
N ASN A 162 15.99 2.94 -9.42
CA ASN A 162 15.02 4.01 -9.73
C ASN A 162 14.39 4.60 -8.46
N PHE A 163 14.38 3.83 -7.37
CA PHE A 163 13.75 4.16 -6.10
C PHE A 163 14.75 4.18 -4.93
N ASP A 164 16.05 4.21 -5.19
CA ASP A 164 17.04 4.41 -4.14
C ASP A 164 16.87 5.82 -3.54
N ASP A 165 16.20 5.91 -2.39
CA ASP A 165 15.91 7.15 -1.68
C ASP A 165 17.05 7.61 -0.75
N THR A 166 18.18 6.90 -0.76
CA THR A 166 19.40 7.26 -0.02
C THR A 166 20.36 8.08 -0.88
N SER A 167 20.45 7.77 -2.18
CA SER A 167 21.31 8.47 -3.14
C SER A 167 20.54 9.24 -4.21
N SER A 168 19.23 9.03 -4.34
CA SER A 168 18.35 9.71 -5.29
C SER A 168 16.98 10.03 -4.69
N CYS A 169 16.04 10.54 -5.51
CA CYS A 169 14.69 10.90 -5.08
C CYS A 169 14.60 11.97 -3.97
N ASN A 170 15.53 12.95 -3.93
CA ASN A 170 15.52 14.07 -2.96
C ASN A 170 14.21 14.86 -2.90
N LEU A 171 13.50 14.93 -4.03
CA LEU A 171 12.19 15.59 -4.15
C LEU A 171 11.04 14.80 -3.49
N ARG A 172 11.28 13.55 -3.09
CA ARG A 172 10.28 12.64 -2.48
C ARG A 172 8.99 12.57 -3.28
N THR A 173 9.16 12.38 -4.58
CA THR A 173 8.07 12.25 -5.54
C THR A 173 8.38 11.12 -6.50
N VAL A 174 7.34 10.41 -6.92
CA VAL A 174 7.38 9.45 -8.02
C VAL A 174 6.26 9.80 -8.97
N MET A 175 6.56 9.68 -10.26
CA MET A 175 5.59 9.80 -11.34
C MET A 175 5.73 8.56 -12.23
N CYS A 176 4.62 7.88 -12.46
CA CYS A 176 4.51 6.79 -13.41
C CYS A 176 3.68 7.30 -14.60
N CYS A 177 4.12 6.99 -15.82
CA CYS A 177 3.46 7.42 -17.05
C CYS A 177 3.22 6.21 -17.94
N TRP A 178 2.01 6.15 -18.51
CA TRP A 178 1.56 5.08 -19.39
C TRP A 178 1.18 5.67 -20.74
N VAL A 179 1.66 5.03 -21.80
CA VAL A 179 1.43 5.43 -23.20
C VAL A 179 0.41 4.52 -23.89
N ALA A 180 -0.01 3.45 -23.22
CA ALA A 180 -0.98 2.48 -23.72
C ALA A 180 -1.54 1.64 -22.56
N GLU A 181 -2.71 1.04 -22.77
CA GLU A 181 -3.30 0.07 -21.85
C GLU A 181 -2.96 -1.37 -22.26
N CYS A 182 -2.57 -2.19 -21.29
CA CYS A 182 -2.17 -3.58 -21.51
C CYS A 182 -3.33 -4.47 -22.03
N LYS A 183 -4.58 -4.15 -21.68
CA LYS A 183 -5.79 -4.87 -22.16
C LYS A 183 -6.29 -4.42 -23.53
N GLY A 184 -5.75 -3.34 -24.10
CA GLY A 184 -6.18 -2.77 -25.38
C GLY A 184 -7.66 -2.39 -25.47
N GLN A 185 -8.39 -2.34 -24.35
CA GLN A 185 -9.83 -2.10 -24.32
C GLN A 185 -10.18 -0.61 -24.34
N TYR A 186 -9.31 0.26 -23.82
CA TYR A 186 -9.49 1.70 -23.85
C TYR A 186 -8.18 2.42 -24.21
N ASP A 187 -8.33 3.58 -24.86
CA ASP A 187 -7.24 4.55 -24.91
C ASP A 187 -7.09 5.17 -23.51
N PRO A 188 -5.87 5.26 -22.95
CA PRO A 188 -5.69 5.95 -21.68
C PRO A 188 -6.23 7.38 -21.78
N ILE A 189 -6.93 7.84 -20.74
CA ILE A 189 -7.45 9.21 -20.68
C ILE A 189 -6.26 10.14 -20.61
N ASP A 190 -5.96 10.82 -21.72
CA ASP A 190 -4.82 11.71 -21.81
C ASP A 190 -4.86 12.82 -20.73
N ASN A 191 -3.77 12.95 -19.98
CA ASN A 191 -3.60 14.03 -19.00
C ASN A 191 -2.22 14.70 -19.07
N SER A 192 -1.38 14.32 -20.04
CA SER A 192 -0.01 14.79 -20.14
C SER A 192 0.51 14.63 -21.57
N ASP A 193 1.16 15.67 -22.08
CA ASP A 193 1.89 15.62 -23.34
C ASP A 193 3.37 15.29 -23.07
N VAL A 194 3.86 14.17 -23.60
CA VAL A 194 5.30 13.86 -23.59
C VAL A 194 5.88 14.19 -24.94
N CYS A 195 6.46 15.37 -25.11
CA CYS A 195 6.99 15.80 -26.41
C CYS A 195 8.43 15.29 -26.66
N VAL A 196 9.27 15.32 -25.62
CA VAL A 196 10.68 14.92 -25.69
C VAL A 196 11.09 14.25 -24.38
N VAL A 197 11.74 13.10 -24.49
CA VAL A 197 12.41 12.44 -23.37
C VAL A 197 13.91 12.51 -23.60
N ASP A 198 14.60 13.28 -22.76
CA ASP A 198 16.06 13.32 -22.69
C ASP A 198 16.55 12.18 -21.80
N MET A 199 17.12 11.16 -22.42
CA MET A 199 17.53 9.95 -21.73
C MET A 199 18.77 10.18 -20.85
N GLU A 200 19.59 11.21 -21.10
CA GLU A 200 20.72 11.56 -20.21
C GLU A 200 20.24 11.98 -18.82
N ARG A 201 18.97 12.39 -18.68
CA ARG A 201 18.36 12.77 -17.40
C ARG A 201 17.81 11.60 -16.61
N SER A 202 17.79 10.40 -17.18
CA SER A 202 17.25 9.19 -16.55
C SER A 202 18.24 8.02 -16.53
N PRO A 203 19.55 8.23 -16.21
CA PRO A 203 20.66 7.28 -16.43
C PRO A 203 20.52 5.92 -15.72
N ARG A 204 19.56 5.82 -14.80
CA ARG A 204 19.29 4.62 -14.00
C ARG A 204 18.25 3.69 -14.63
N SER A 205 17.43 4.22 -15.53
CA SER A 205 16.28 3.53 -16.12
C SER A 205 16.40 3.37 -17.64
N ASN A 206 17.14 4.27 -18.30
CA ASN A 206 17.41 4.14 -19.73
C ASN A 206 18.62 3.22 -19.93
N HIS A 207 18.48 2.10 -20.64
CA HIS A 207 19.57 1.16 -20.90
C HIS A 207 20.61 1.68 -21.92
N VAL A 208 20.78 3.01 -22.03
CA VAL A 208 21.65 3.69 -23.00
C VAL A 208 22.42 4.82 -22.32
N ALA A 209 23.59 5.16 -22.84
CA ALA A 209 24.43 6.22 -22.26
C ALA A 209 23.83 7.64 -22.38
N GLY A 210 22.92 7.84 -23.34
CA GLY A 210 22.30 9.13 -23.63
C GLY A 210 21.49 9.09 -24.91
N GLY A 211 20.90 10.24 -25.27
CA GLY A 211 20.06 10.41 -26.45
C GLY A 211 18.70 11.01 -26.11
N PHE A 212 17.91 11.32 -27.12
CA PHE A 212 16.57 11.86 -26.96
C PHE A 212 15.57 11.09 -27.81
N THR A 213 14.36 10.93 -27.27
CA THR A 213 13.20 10.44 -28.02
C THR A 213 12.26 11.61 -28.22
N ILE A 214 11.83 11.85 -29.47
CA ILE A 214 10.85 12.88 -29.83
C ILE A 214 9.53 12.19 -30.16
N TYR A 215 8.45 12.67 -29.57
CA TYR A 215 7.09 12.23 -29.87
C TYR A 215 6.37 13.38 -30.59
N ASP A 216 5.76 13.05 -31.72
CA ASP A 216 5.09 14.01 -32.60
C ASP A 216 3.64 14.20 -32.11
N GLY A 217 3.45 15.01 -31.06
CA GLY A 217 2.24 15.17 -30.24
C GLY A 217 0.95 15.54 -30.99
N GLY A 218 0.48 14.65 -31.85
CA GLY A 218 -0.61 14.87 -32.79
C GLY A 218 -1.27 13.59 -33.30
N LYS A 219 -0.82 12.40 -32.88
CA LYS A 219 -1.47 11.13 -33.17
C LYS A 219 -2.09 10.54 -31.90
N LEU A 220 -3.17 9.77 -32.06
CA LEU A 220 -3.82 9.04 -30.97
C LEU A 220 -2.85 8.09 -30.21
N SER A 221 -1.69 7.77 -30.81
CA SER A 221 -0.59 7.01 -30.22
C SER A 221 0.25 7.77 -29.16
N ASP A 222 -0.03 9.05 -28.93
CA ASP A 222 0.81 9.93 -28.10
C ASP A 222 0.13 10.31 -26.78
N LYS A 223 -1.03 9.72 -26.48
CA LYS A 223 -1.73 9.96 -25.22
C LYS A 223 -0.90 9.42 -24.07
N VAL A 224 -0.50 10.29 -23.15
CA VAL A 224 0.21 9.85 -21.95
C VAL A 224 -0.65 10.14 -20.75
N TYR A 225 -0.94 9.08 -20.01
CA TYR A 225 -1.50 9.22 -18.68
C TYR A 225 -0.39 9.14 -17.66
N CYS A 226 -0.16 10.21 -16.91
CA CYS A 226 0.79 10.25 -15.81
C CYS A 226 0.06 10.36 -14.48
N ASN A 227 0.49 9.55 -13.51
CA ASN A 227 0.05 9.64 -12.13
C ASN A 227 1.26 9.73 -11.21
N GLY A 228 1.29 10.79 -10.40
CA GLY A 228 2.36 11.02 -9.46
C GLY A 228 1.87 11.17 -8.03
N PHE A 229 2.75 10.85 -7.09
CA PHE A 229 2.52 11.08 -5.68
C PHE A 229 3.81 11.56 -5.02
N ALA A 230 3.64 12.35 -3.97
CA ALA A 230 4.74 12.83 -3.14
C ALA A 230 4.55 12.38 -1.69
N TRP A 231 5.67 12.29 -0.96
CA TRP A 231 5.66 11.94 0.45
C TRP A 231 6.41 12.94 1.32
N SER A 232 6.02 12.98 2.59
CA SER A 232 6.63 13.85 3.59
C SER A 232 8.07 13.43 3.90
N ASN A 233 8.90 14.36 4.35
CA ASN A 233 10.22 14.04 4.91
C ASN A 233 10.14 13.44 6.31
N ASP A 234 9.02 13.62 7.01
CA ASP A 234 8.76 13.03 8.31
C ASP A 234 8.60 11.51 8.15
N PRO A 235 9.50 10.68 8.71
CA PRO A 235 9.42 9.22 8.61
C PRO A 235 8.13 8.65 9.21
N ASP A 236 7.52 9.39 10.13
CA ASP A 236 6.31 8.99 10.82
C ASP A 236 5.03 9.46 10.10
N HIS A 237 5.13 10.33 9.11
CA HIS A 237 3.96 10.77 8.36
C HIS A 237 3.44 9.64 7.47
N PHE A 238 2.11 9.49 7.41
CA PHE A 238 1.49 8.35 6.73
C PHE A 238 1.85 8.26 5.24
N THR A 239 2.03 9.40 4.56
CA THR A 239 2.48 9.40 3.15
C THR A 239 3.89 8.84 2.98
N ASN A 240 4.77 8.94 3.98
CA ASN A 240 6.11 8.34 3.94
C ASN A 240 6.07 6.88 4.40
N ARG A 241 5.28 6.54 5.42
CA ARG A 241 5.15 5.16 5.89
C ARG A 241 4.52 4.23 4.85
N PHE A 242 3.50 4.70 4.14
CA PHE A 242 2.76 3.91 3.15
C PHE A 242 3.17 4.21 1.70
N LYS A 243 4.32 4.88 1.46
CA LYS A 243 4.77 5.19 0.10
C LYS A 243 4.97 3.94 -0.78
N GLY A 244 5.37 2.81 -0.20
CA GLY A 244 5.43 1.53 -0.91
C GLY A 244 4.05 0.99 -1.31
N ASN A 245 3.03 1.17 -0.46
CA ASN A 245 1.64 0.84 -0.79
C ASN A 245 1.13 1.75 -1.92
N THR A 246 1.42 3.05 -1.85
CA THR A 246 1.04 4.00 -2.90
C THR A 246 1.72 3.66 -4.22
N LEU A 247 3.02 3.35 -4.21
CA LEU A 247 3.73 2.89 -5.40
C LEU A 247 3.07 1.65 -6.01
N PHE A 248 2.81 0.61 -5.21
CA PHE A 248 2.11 -0.59 -5.68
C PHE A 248 0.73 -0.26 -6.25
N TYR A 249 -0.06 0.52 -5.52
CA TYR A 249 -1.42 0.85 -5.93
C TYR A 249 -1.44 1.62 -7.25
N THR A 250 -0.61 2.65 -7.37
CA THR A 250 -0.53 3.49 -8.56
C THR A 250 0.09 2.73 -9.73
N SER A 251 1.25 2.08 -9.54
CA SER A 251 1.98 1.48 -10.66
C SER A 251 1.37 0.17 -11.17
N MET A 252 1.02 -0.73 -10.25
CA MET A 252 0.69 -2.13 -10.57
C MET A 252 -0.80 -2.42 -10.51
N TYR A 253 -1.51 -1.91 -9.49
CA TYR A 253 -2.93 -2.24 -9.32
C TYR A 253 -3.84 -1.38 -10.19
N LYS A 254 -3.82 -0.05 -10.01
CA LYS A 254 -4.83 0.86 -10.56
C LYS A 254 -4.66 1.13 -12.05
N HIS A 255 -3.44 1.35 -12.51
CA HIS A 255 -3.18 1.78 -13.89
C HIS A 255 -2.60 0.68 -14.78
N PHE A 256 -2.31 -0.49 -14.20
CA PHE A 256 -1.80 -1.65 -14.94
C PHE A 256 -2.78 -2.83 -14.94
N TYR A 257 -3.32 -3.21 -13.78
CA TYR A 257 -4.24 -4.37 -13.67
C TYR A 257 -5.73 -4.03 -13.84
N GLU A 258 -6.22 -2.97 -13.17
CA GLU A 258 -7.65 -2.59 -13.13
C GLU A 258 -8.11 -2.01 -14.48
#